data_AF-A0A8J6Y9I8-F1
#
_entry.id   AF-A0A8J6Y9I8-F1
#
_cell.length_a   1.000
_cell.length_b   1.000
_cell.length_c   1.000
_cell.angle_alpha   90.00
_cell.angle_beta   90.00
_cell.angle_gamma   90.00
#
_symmetry.space_group_name_H-M   'P 1'
#
loop_
_entity.id
_entity.type
_entity.pdbx_description
1 polymer ?
#
loop_
_entity_poly.entity_id
_entity_poly.type
_entity_poly.pdbx_seq_one_letter_code
_entity_poly.pdbx_strand_id
1 'polypeptide(L)'
;MQAPSARSLSVRYTTLSDRFRSLWTFYQFLGGVLNHLGEGPMPYTYDFQALHERLKELVHKIGLESSIDATPELDQLERELDRIHRELARIESQFAPSVMRKFFDHIKRQDEKILTALLKFYLLSSFFEQDTLDKLDILFTRLAETKGEDGRGAPKDPADLFPNFKRLSQITDLPPLPLAEETPLAAAVQVIRNELESIEDYKTLVESKVYERYRRLKQRLGKTALHPSMLVEITTTNIVAKNRFKELYEAEERKVVENANRIFDIERYLDRHPELASEGLKRQLEEFRTIRVRYEAGARKDNVKRDDISEMTRAMQAVMAQFDPASKRPLQSKSDGVPVSTTARTASHRVRPLDEEVFQIDSNGTEENVEETSLEKLLPPDPLLNETLHKIMFALEMIVWDRLPAQITSAPEIRNLNLEPREIETYRRLAEGNVEKGSPEWELDRFFLISAALRVKMEEETNEITRLEDANNPDRLYELLEHSARSLERARDSDGRFQWFIDDMLFRGDTQQLEYIYRSRFRFLHAYSGLWLVHQRSGGLTPL
;
A
#
# COMPACT_ATOMS: atom_id res chain seq x y z
N MET A 1 -10.89 12.56 -54.63
CA MET A 1 -10.68 12.90 -53.21
C MET A 1 -10.34 14.38 -53.15
N GLN A 2 -11.08 15.20 -52.41
CA GLN A 2 -10.71 16.61 -52.19
C GLN A 2 -9.47 16.66 -51.28
N ALA A 3 -8.51 17.52 -51.61
CA ALA A 3 -7.34 17.75 -50.76
C ALA A 3 -7.77 18.27 -49.38
N PRO A 4 -7.17 17.79 -48.27
CA PRO A 4 -7.51 18.25 -46.93
C PRO A 4 -7.27 19.76 -46.81
N SER A 5 -8.20 20.47 -46.19
CA SER A 5 -8.04 21.92 -45.99
C SER A 5 -6.87 22.23 -45.06
N ALA A 6 -6.20 23.38 -45.24
CA ALA A 6 -5.10 23.82 -44.36
C ALA A 6 -5.49 23.82 -42.88
N ARG A 7 -6.75 24.12 -42.57
CA ARG A 7 -7.32 24.04 -41.22
C ARG A 7 -7.33 22.60 -40.67
N SER A 8 -7.66 21.61 -41.49
CA SER A 8 -7.63 20.19 -41.12
C SER A 8 -6.20 19.72 -40.83
N LEU A 9 -5.23 20.12 -41.66
CA LEU A 9 -3.83 19.78 -41.46
C LEU A 9 -3.26 20.43 -40.19
N SER A 10 -3.64 21.68 -39.91
CA SER A 10 -3.24 22.38 -38.68
C SER A 10 -3.78 21.73 -37.41
N VAL A 11 -5.05 21.28 -37.41
CA VAL A 11 -5.63 20.52 -36.28
C VAL A 11 -4.87 19.20 -36.09
N ARG A 12 -4.64 18.47 -37.18
CA ARG A 12 -3.94 17.19 -37.15
C ARG A 12 -2.50 17.32 -36.64
N TYR A 13 -1.78 18.34 -37.10
CA TYR A 13 -0.46 18.69 -36.58
C TYR A 13 -0.49 18.99 -35.07
N THR A 14 -1.47 19.78 -34.62
CA THR A 14 -1.60 20.14 -33.19
C THR A 14 -1.80 18.88 -32.34
N THR A 15 -2.66 17.96 -32.77
CA THR A 15 -2.87 16.68 -32.09
C THR A 15 -1.59 15.84 -32.03
N LEU A 16 -0.86 15.73 -33.14
CA LEU A 16 0.41 14.98 -33.17
C LEU A 16 1.49 15.62 -32.30
N SER A 17 1.57 16.95 -32.28
CA SER A 17 2.50 17.68 -31.41
C SER A 17 2.20 17.45 -29.92
N ASP A 18 0.92 17.48 -29.54
CA ASP A 18 0.50 17.19 -28.17
C ASP A 18 0.76 15.74 -27.77
N ARG A 19 0.52 14.79 -28.68
CA ARG A 19 0.83 13.37 -28.48
C ARG A 19 2.33 13.14 -28.32
N PHE A 20 3.16 13.78 -29.14
CA PHE A 20 4.61 13.72 -29.03
C PHE A 20 5.10 14.18 -27.65
N ARG A 21 4.59 15.31 -27.15
CA ARG A 21 4.94 15.82 -25.80
C ARG A 21 4.55 14.82 -24.71
N SER A 22 3.35 14.26 -24.80
CA SER A 22 2.87 13.24 -23.87
C SER A 22 3.78 12.01 -23.85
N LEU A 23 4.15 11.49 -25.03
CA LEU A 23 5.04 10.32 -25.15
C LEU A 23 6.45 10.60 -24.64
N TRP A 24 7.02 11.77 -24.94
CA TRP A 24 8.33 12.17 -24.38
C TRP A 24 8.25 12.19 -22.86
N THR A 25 7.30 12.95 -22.29
CA THR A 25 7.18 13.06 -20.83
C THR A 25 6.96 11.69 -20.19
N PHE A 26 6.16 10.82 -20.82
CA PHE A 26 5.94 9.46 -20.33
C PHE A 26 7.21 8.61 -20.39
N TYR A 27 8.01 8.70 -21.46
CA TYR A 27 9.30 8.02 -21.58
C TYR A 27 10.27 8.42 -20.46
N GLN A 28 10.38 9.72 -20.17
CA GLN A 28 11.21 10.24 -19.07
C GLN A 28 10.72 9.77 -17.71
N PHE A 29 9.40 9.82 -17.50
CA PHE A 29 8.75 9.31 -16.30
C PHE A 29 9.05 7.83 -16.06
N LEU A 30 8.88 6.99 -17.09
CA LEU A 30 9.09 5.56 -17.00
C LEU A 30 10.55 5.22 -16.71
N GLY A 31 11.50 5.93 -17.34
CA GLY A 31 12.92 5.82 -16.98
C GLY A 31 13.19 6.17 -15.51
N GLY A 32 12.51 7.19 -14.98
CA GLY A 32 12.55 7.54 -13.56
C GLY A 32 12.00 6.43 -12.66
N VAL A 33 10.89 5.81 -13.05
CA VAL A 33 10.28 4.68 -12.33
C VAL A 33 11.21 3.47 -12.31
N LEU A 34 11.77 3.07 -13.46
CA LEU A 34 12.70 1.93 -13.55
C LEU A 34 13.95 2.14 -12.69
N ASN A 35 14.51 3.35 -12.72
CA ASN A 35 15.63 3.72 -11.85
C ASN A 35 15.24 3.65 -10.37
N HIS A 36 14.04 4.12 -9.99
CA HIS A 36 13.54 4.04 -8.62
C HIS A 36 13.34 2.59 -8.15
N LEU A 37 12.98 1.67 -9.05
CA LEU A 37 12.83 0.25 -8.76
C LEU A 37 14.15 -0.53 -8.77
N GLY A 38 15.22 0.05 -9.32
CA GLY A 38 16.51 -0.62 -9.52
C GLY A 38 16.50 -1.62 -10.67
N GLU A 39 15.58 -1.49 -11.64
CA GLU A 39 15.44 -2.42 -12.78
C GLU A 39 16.39 -2.12 -13.94
N GLY A 40 17.21 -1.06 -13.83
CA GLY A 40 18.15 -0.66 -14.87
C GLY A 40 17.57 0.33 -15.89
N PRO A 41 18.28 0.59 -16.99
CA PRO A 41 17.89 1.61 -17.96
C PRO A 41 16.69 1.19 -18.82
N MET A 42 16.06 2.17 -19.48
CA MET A 42 14.98 1.93 -20.44
C MET A 42 15.40 0.92 -21.52
N PRO A 43 14.59 -0.12 -21.80
CA PRO A 43 14.96 -1.18 -22.75
C PRO A 43 14.88 -0.72 -24.22
N TYR A 44 14.16 0.36 -24.52
CA TYR A 44 14.14 0.99 -25.84
C TYR A 44 14.76 2.38 -25.77
N THR A 45 15.51 2.74 -26.80
CA THR A 45 16.04 4.09 -27.00
C THR A 45 15.37 4.72 -28.23
N TYR A 46 14.82 5.92 -28.07
CA TYR A 46 14.18 6.67 -29.15
C TYR A 46 14.86 8.02 -29.34
N ASP A 47 14.98 8.45 -30.60
CA ASP A 47 15.48 9.78 -30.93
C ASP A 47 14.32 10.80 -30.95
N PHE A 48 13.88 11.19 -29.75
CA PHE A 48 12.86 12.24 -29.59
C PHE A 48 13.32 13.60 -30.15
N GLN A 49 14.62 13.84 -30.28
CA GLN A 49 15.15 15.08 -30.83
C GLN A 49 14.93 15.14 -32.34
N ALA A 50 15.26 14.08 -33.08
CA ALA A 50 14.97 13.99 -34.51
C ALA A 50 13.45 14.08 -34.80
N LEU A 51 12.63 13.43 -33.98
CA LEU A 51 11.16 13.53 -34.07
C LEU A 51 10.66 14.96 -33.87
N HIS A 52 11.23 15.68 -32.91
CA HIS A 52 10.88 17.08 -32.65
C HIS A 52 11.25 18.00 -33.81
N GLU A 53 12.43 17.83 -34.40
CA GLU A 53 12.85 18.63 -35.57
C GLU A 53 11.96 18.36 -36.78
N ARG A 54 11.57 17.10 -37.04
CA ARG A 54 10.60 16.76 -38.09
C ARG A 54 9.23 17.42 -37.86
N LEU A 55 8.75 17.48 -36.62
CA LEU A 55 7.52 18.20 -36.29
C LEU A 55 7.66 19.71 -36.55
N LYS A 56 8.78 20.33 -36.17
CA LYS A 56 9.01 21.76 -36.45
C LYS A 56 9.04 22.08 -37.93
N GLU A 57 9.68 21.25 -38.75
CA GLU A 57 9.70 21.42 -40.21
C GLU A 57 8.29 21.40 -40.80
N LEU A 58 7.41 20.53 -40.28
CA LEU A 58 6.02 20.43 -40.75
C LEU A 58 5.18 21.66 -40.40
N VAL A 59 5.41 22.33 -39.27
CA VAL A 59 4.72 23.61 -38.96
C VAL A 59 4.93 24.62 -40.07
N HIS A 60 6.17 24.75 -40.53
CA HIS A 60 6.52 25.71 -41.56
C HIS A 60 5.84 25.35 -42.89
N LYS A 61 5.80 24.06 -43.25
CA LYS A 61 5.11 23.56 -44.45
C LYS A 61 3.58 23.76 -44.42
N ILE A 62 2.96 23.68 -43.23
CA ILE A 62 1.51 23.81 -43.04
C ILE A 62 1.08 25.29 -42.90
N GLY A 63 1.95 26.14 -42.34
CA GLY A 63 1.65 27.57 -42.09
C GLY A 63 1.87 28.48 -43.29
N LEU A 64 2.77 28.11 -44.21
CA LEU A 64 2.84 28.70 -45.54
C LEU A 64 1.72 28.07 -46.39
N GLU A 65 1.04 28.85 -47.23
CA GLU A 65 0.08 28.35 -48.23
C GLU A 65 0.78 27.51 -49.33
N SER A 66 1.63 26.57 -48.93
CA SER A 66 2.43 25.73 -49.79
C SER A 66 1.55 24.66 -50.43
N SER A 67 1.61 24.57 -51.76
CA SER A 67 1.03 23.52 -52.62
C SER A 67 1.52 22.08 -52.30
N ILE A 68 2.24 21.87 -51.20
CA ILE A 68 2.87 20.61 -50.84
C ILE A 68 1.93 19.88 -49.89
N ASP A 69 1.44 18.74 -50.33
CA ASP A 69 0.66 17.84 -49.49
C ASP A 69 1.55 17.29 -48.37
N ALA A 70 1.39 17.81 -47.15
CA ALA A 70 2.11 17.37 -45.95
C ALA A 70 1.48 16.12 -45.30
N THR A 71 0.41 15.58 -45.89
CA THR A 71 -0.29 14.39 -45.42
C THR A 71 0.61 13.16 -45.27
N PRO A 72 1.48 12.77 -46.24
CA PRO A 72 2.28 11.56 -46.11
C PRO A 72 3.32 11.67 -44.99
N GLU A 73 3.92 12.83 -44.74
CA GLU A 73 4.83 13.02 -43.61
C GLU A 73 4.09 12.99 -42.26
N LEU A 74 2.89 13.56 -42.18
CA LEU A 74 2.05 13.47 -40.99
C LEU A 74 1.64 12.02 -40.71
N ASP A 75 1.26 11.25 -41.74
CA ASP A 75 0.95 9.82 -41.64
C ASP A 75 2.15 9.02 -41.13
N GLN A 76 3.35 9.33 -41.62
CA GLN A 76 4.57 8.64 -41.18
C GLN A 76 4.88 8.93 -39.71
N LEU A 77 4.78 10.19 -39.28
CA LEU A 77 4.97 10.56 -37.87
C LEU A 77 3.92 9.92 -36.97
N GLU A 78 2.66 9.90 -37.40
CA GLU A 78 1.58 9.28 -36.64
C GLU A 78 1.86 7.79 -36.38
N ARG A 79 2.26 7.04 -37.42
CA ARG A 79 2.64 5.62 -37.29
C ARG A 79 3.84 5.41 -36.36
N GLU A 80 4.80 6.31 -36.38
CA GLU A 80 5.98 6.25 -35.51
C GLU A 80 5.62 6.52 -34.05
N LEU A 81 4.77 7.53 -33.79
CA LEU A 81 4.23 7.80 -32.44
C LEU A 81 3.30 6.68 -31.97
N ASP A 82 2.54 6.02 -32.85
CA ASP A 82 1.76 4.81 -32.53
C ASP A 82 2.65 3.65 -32.08
N ARG A 83 3.77 3.45 -32.79
CA ARG A 83 4.73 2.42 -32.42
C ARG A 83 5.32 2.70 -31.04
N ILE A 84 5.82 3.91 -30.81
CA ILE A 84 6.41 4.31 -29.52
C ILE A 84 5.37 4.14 -28.41
N HIS A 85 4.12 4.59 -28.63
CA HIS A 85 3.06 4.44 -27.64
C HIS A 85 2.85 2.98 -27.23
N ARG A 86 2.74 2.06 -28.20
CA ARG A 86 2.56 0.63 -27.91
C ARG A 86 3.75 0.01 -27.18
N GLU A 87 4.97 0.37 -27.57
CA GLU A 87 6.19 -0.14 -26.92
C GLU A 87 6.29 0.36 -25.46
N LEU A 88 5.93 1.62 -25.19
CA LEU A 88 5.87 2.17 -23.84
C LEU A 88 4.74 1.58 -23.01
N ALA A 89 3.54 1.43 -23.57
CA ALA A 89 2.39 0.81 -22.90
C ALA A 89 2.70 -0.64 -22.50
N ARG A 90 3.46 -1.37 -23.30
CA ARG A 90 3.88 -2.74 -22.97
C ARG A 90 4.79 -2.79 -21.74
N ILE A 91 5.74 -1.88 -21.61
CA ILE A 91 6.59 -1.81 -20.42
C ILE A 91 5.76 -1.37 -19.21
N GLU A 92 4.96 -0.33 -19.40
CA GLU A 92 4.08 0.24 -18.37
C GLU A 92 3.11 -0.79 -17.77
N SER A 93 2.58 -1.69 -18.60
CA SER A 93 1.64 -2.74 -18.17
C SER A 93 2.24 -3.74 -17.19
N GLN A 94 3.58 -3.82 -17.10
CA GLN A 94 4.28 -4.69 -16.15
C GLN A 94 4.25 -4.13 -14.72
N PHE A 95 3.85 -2.86 -14.55
CA PHE A 95 3.83 -2.21 -13.25
C PHE A 95 2.42 -2.02 -12.74
N ALA A 96 2.20 -2.43 -11.50
CA ALA A 96 0.94 -2.20 -10.83
C ALA A 96 0.73 -0.70 -10.49
N PRO A 97 -0.52 -0.21 -10.33
CA PRO A 97 -0.87 1.16 -9.97
C PRO A 97 -0.21 1.65 -8.68
N SER A 98 0.13 0.69 -7.82
CA SER A 98 0.90 0.90 -6.61
C SER A 98 2.20 1.59 -6.96
N VAL A 99 2.93 1.09 -7.96
CA VAL A 99 4.30 1.53 -8.28
C VAL A 99 4.29 3.00 -8.64
N MET A 100 3.30 3.38 -9.45
CA MET A 100 3.06 4.78 -9.79
C MET A 100 2.79 5.64 -8.55
N ARG A 101 1.94 5.16 -7.62
CA ARG A 101 1.65 5.88 -6.37
C ARG A 101 2.94 6.15 -5.57
N LYS A 102 3.79 5.12 -5.44
CA LYS A 102 5.12 5.14 -4.79
C LYS A 102 5.98 6.28 -5.30
N PHE A 103 6.10 6.30 -6.62
CA PHE A 103 6.97 7.20 -7.32
C PHE A 103 6.52 8.65 -7.08
N PHE A 104 5.21 8.91 -7.13
CA PHE A 104 4.67 10.24 -6.87
C PHE A 104 4.69 10.68 -5.40
N ASP A 105 4.68 9.75 -4.44
CA ASP A 105 4.87 10.05 -3.03
C ASP A 105 6.32 10.46 -2.71
N HIS A 106 7.29 9.84 -3.38
CA HIS A 106 8.71 10.17 -3.24
C HIS A 106 9.06 11.56 -3.84
N ILE A 107 8.25 12.04 -4.78
CA ILE A 107 8.46 13.33 -5.43
C ILE A 107 7.85 14.47 -4.60
N LYS A 108 8.73 15.30 -4.01
CA LYS A 108 8.34 16.46 -3.18
C LYS A 108 7.46 17.46 -3.94
N ARG A 109 7.79 17.78 -5.19
CA ARG A 109 7.05 18.73 -6.05
C ARG A 109 6.45 18.05 -7.27
N GLN A 110 5.12 18.10 -7.38
CA GLN A 110 4.40 17.54 -8.51
C GLN A 110 4.11 18.67 -9.51
N ASP A 111 4.60 18.53 -10.73
CA ASP A 111 4.31 19.47 -11.81
C ASP A 111 3.00 19.05 -12.51
N GLU A 112 2.01 19.93 -12.50
CA GLU A 112 0.72 19.70 -13.15
C GLU A 112 0.84 19.42 -14.65
N LYS A 113 1.84 19.99 -15.32
CA LYS A 113 2.10 19.72 -16.75
C LYS A 113 2.55 18.28 -16.96
N ILE A 114 3.36 17.75 -16.05
CA ILE A 114 3.79 16.35 -16.08
C ILE A 114 2.57 15.46 -15.84
N LEU A 115 1.79 15.70 -14.78
CA LEU A 115 0.57 14.93 -14.50
C LEU A 115 -0.41 14.95 -15.69
N THR A 116 -0.60 16.11 -16.32
CA THR A 116 -1.45 16.26 -17.51
C THR A 116 -0.90 15.45 -18.68
N ALA A 117 0.40 15.50 -18.93
CA ALA A 117 1.04 14.73 -20.01
C ALA A 117 0.91 13.21 -19.80
N LEU A 118 1.02 12.74 -18.55
CA LEU A 118 0.82 11.34 -18.20
C LEU A 118 -0.65 10.92 -18.33
N LEU A 119 -1.59 11.75 -17.89
CA LEU A 119 -3.03 11.52 -18.12
C LEU A 119 -3.32 11.39 -19.62
N LYS A 120 -2.77 12.29 -20.45
CA LYS A 120 -2.92 12.20 -21.91
C LYS A 120 -2.41 10.86 -22.47
N PHE A 121 -1.29 10.34 -21.96
CA PHE A 121 -0.75 9.05 -22.40
C PHE A 121 -1.78 7.92 -22.19
N TYR A 122 -2.31 7.80 -20.97
CA TYR A 122 -3.31 6.78 -20.64
C TYR A 122 -4.64 6.96 -21.38
N LEU A 123 -5.10 8.21 -21.52
CA LEU A 123 -6.36 8.52 -22.21
C LEU A 123 -6.30 8.28 -23.73
N LEU A 124 -5.10 8.28 -24.32
CA LEU A 124 -4.89 7.94 -25.72
C LEU A 124 -4.92 6.42 -25.98
N SER A 125 -4.98 5.58 -24.94
CA SER A 125 -5.20 4.14 -25.08
C SER A 125 -6.66 3.85 -25.42
N SER A 126 -6.89 2.95 -26.37
CA SER A 126 -8.24 2.47 -26.73
C SER A 126 -8.79 1.43 -25.74
N PHE A 127 -7.93 0.88 -24.88
CA PHE A 127 -8.28 -0.16 -23.92
C PHE A 127 -8.05 0.35 -22.50
N PHE A 128 -9.12 0.35 -21.69
CA PHE A 128 -9.06 0.70 -20.27
C PHE A 128 -9.36 -0.57 -19.46
N GLU A 129 -8.31 -1.17 -18.92
CA GLU A 129 -8.46 -2.22 -17.91
C GLU A 129 -8.66 -1.59 -16.54
N GLN A 130 -9.07 -2.39 -15.56
CA GLN A 130 -9.23 -1.92 -14.18
C GLN A 130 -7.92 -1.29 -13.66
N ASP A 131 -6.78 -1.86 -14.03
CA ASP A 131 -5.45 -1.37 -13.67
C ASP A 131 -5.19 0.05 -14.22
N THR A 132 -5.54 0.28 -15.49
CA THR A 132 -5.47 1.59 -16.13
C THR A 132 -6.37 2.61 -15.45
N LEU A 133 -7.60 2.21 -15.10
CA LEU A 133 -8.54 3.06 -14.37
C LEU A 133 -8.02 3.44 -12.98
N ASP A 134 -7.41 2.50 -12.27
CA ASP A 134 -6.80 2.75 -10.97
C ASP A 134 -5.60 3.73 -11.09
N LYS A 135 -4.78 3.63 -12.16
CA LYS A 135 -3.69 4.59 -12.45
C LYS A 135 -4.22 5.97 -12.79
N LEU A 136 -5.27 6.06 -13.60
CA LEU A 136 -5.97 7.31 -13.90
C LEU A 136 -6.55 7.94 -12.63
N ASP A 137 -7.20 7.17 -11.76
CA ASP A 137 -7.73 7.63 -10.46
C ASP A 137 -6.63 8.28 -9.62
N ILE A 138 -5.44 7.67 -9.56
CA ILE A 138 -4.27 8.27 -8.88
C ILE A 138 -3.90 9.61 -9.50
N LEU A 139 -3.67 9.65 -10.81
CA LEU A 139 -3.19 10.84 -11.52
C LEU A 139 -4.20 12.00 -11.43
N PHE A 140 -5.49 11.71 -11.61
CA PHE A 140 -6.56 12.69 -11.44
C PHE A 140 -6.65 13.20 -10.01
N THR A 141 -6.54 12.31 -9.02
CA THR A 141 -6.54 12.70 -7.60
C THR A 141 -5.36 13.62 -7.27
N ARG A 142 -4.16 13.32 -7.79
CA ARG A 142 -2.98 14.19 -7.62
C ARG A 142 -3.15 15.53 -8.30
N LEU A 143 -3.71 15.55 -9.50
CA LEU A 143 -3.97 16.79 -10.22
C LEU A 143 -5.00 17.66 -9.47
N ALA A 144 -5.92 17.05 -8.74
CA ALA A 144 -6.94 17.70 -7.91
C ALA A 144 -6.47 18.10 -6.50
N GLU A 145 -5.30 17.63 -6.06
CA GLU A 145 -4.76 17.85 -4.73
C GLU A 145 -3.84 19.08 -4.71
N THR A 146 -4.10 20.01 -3.79
CA THR A 146 -3.17 21.10 -3.45
C THR A 146 -2.43 20.70 -2.19
N LYS A 147 -1.09 20.64 -2.22
CA LYS A 147 -0.30 20.34 -1.01
C LYS A 147 -0.28 21.57 -0.10
N GLY A 148 -0.86 21.45 1.11
CA GLY A 148 -0.75 22.46 2.16
C GLY A 148 0.58 22.36 2.93
N GLU A 149 0.92 23.41 3.69
CA GLU A 149 2.13 23.46 4.53
C GLU A 149 2.14 22.38 5.62
N ASP A 150 0.97 21.99 6.13
CA ASP A 150 0.78 20.98 7.18
C ASP A 150 0.89 19.52 6.67
N GLY A 151 1.28 19.32 5.41
CA GLY A 151 1.35 18.00 4.77
C GLY A 151 0.00 17.33 4.52
N ARG A 152 -1.13 18.01 4.80
CA ARG A 152 -2.48 17.61 4.39
C ARG A 152 -2.79 18.18 3.00
N GLY A 153 -3.38 17.35 2.14
CA GLY A 153 -3.78 17.77 0.80
C GLY A 153 -5.18 18.40 0.83
N ALA A 154 -5.37 19.56 0.24
CA ALA A 154 -6.69 20.16 0.09
C ALA A 154 -7.22 19.90 -1.34
N PRO A 155 -8.50 19.54 -1.51
CA PRO A 155 -9.09 19.49 -2.84
C PRO A 155 -9.09 20.90 -3.44
N LYS A 156 -8.75 21.00 -4.72
CA LYS A 156 -8.92 22.23 -5.49
C LYS A 156 -10.40 22.56 -5.67
N ASP A 157 -10.69 23.82 -5.99
CA ASP A 157 -12.05 24.27 -6.28
C ASP A 157 -12.64 23.45 -7.46
N PRO A 158 -13.82 22.82 -7.29
CA PRO A 158 -14.56 22.17 -8.37
C PRO A 158 -14.68 23.02 -9.65
N ALA A 159 -14.84 24.34 -9.52
CA ALA A 159 -14.96 25.26 -10.65
C ALA A 159 -13.66 25.38 -11.47
N ASP A 160 -12.50 25.20 -10.82
CA ASP A 160 -11.19 25.21 -11.47
C ASP A 160 -10.85 23.83 -12.10
N LEU A 161 -11.31 22.75 -11.47
CA LEU A 161 -11.07 21.38 -11.93
C LEU A 161 -11.89 21.01 -13.17
N PHE A 162 -13.17 21.35 -13.18
CA PHE A 162 -14.11 20.91 -14.19
C PHE A 162 -13.68 21.28 -15.63
N PRO A 163 -13.22 22.52 -15.94
CA PRO A 163 -12.75 22.87 -17.28
C PRO A 163 -11.54 22.03 -17.72
N ASN A 164 -10.66 21.67 -16.78
CA ASN A 164 -9.50 20.84 -17.09
C ASN A 164 -9.91 19.38 -17.38
N PHE A 165 -10.74 18.80 -16.53
CA PHE A 165 -11.25 17.44 -16.73
C PHE A 165 -12.12 17.35 -17.99
N LYS A 166 -12.89 18.38 -18.31
CA LYS A 166 -13.64 18.47 -19.57
C LYS A 166 -12.72 18.42 -20.78
N ARG A 167 -11.60 19.15 -20.79
CA ARG A 167 -10.61 19.09 -21.87
C ARG A 167 -9.97 17.71 -21.98
N LEU A 168 -9.65 17.05 -20.87
CA LEU A 168 -9.08 15.71 -20.87
C LEU A 168 -10.08 14.64 -21.35
N SER A 169 -11.36 14.77 -20.99
CA SER A 169 -12.41 13.84 -21.43
C SER A 169 -12.66 13.86 -22.94
N GLN A 170 -12.28 14.95 -23.63
CA GLN A 170 -12.37 15.03 -25.10
C GLN A 170 -11.34 14.15 -25.83
N ILE A 171 -10.33 13.66 -25.11
CA ILE A 171 -9.32 12.74 -25.67
C ILE A 171 -9.90 11.33 -25.77
N THR A 172 -10.85 11.01 -24.91
CA THR A 172 -11.52 9.72 -24.87
C THR A 172 -12.85 9.75 -25.61
N ASP A 173 -13.16 8.70 -26.35
CA ASP A 173 -14.47 8.50 -26.98
C ASP A 173 -15.50 7.98 -25.97
N LEU A 174 -15.70 8.71 -24.86
CA LEU A 174 -16.71 8.35 -23.86
C LEU A 174 -18.11 8.70 -24.39
N PRO A 175 -19.07 7.76 -24.34
CA PRO A 175 -20.45 8.07 -24.69
C PRO A 175 -20.99 9.14 -23.73
N PRO A 176 -21.86 10.06 -24.18
CA PRO A 176 -22.43 11.06 -23.31
C PRO A 176 -23.22 10.40 -22.17
N LEU A 177 -22.99 10.85 -20.93
CA LEU A 177 -23.74 10.39 -19.77
C LEU A 177 -25.00 11.26 -19.61
N PRO A 178 -26.21 10.69 -19.68
CA PRO A 178 -27.43 11.44 -19.47
C PRO A 178 -27.51 12.01 -18.05
N LEU A 179 -28.01 13.23 -17.90
CA LEU A 179 -28.13 13.89 -16.59
C LEU A 179 -28.96 13.07 -15.58
N ALA A 180 -29.95 12.32 -16.07
CA ALA A 180 -30.79 11.43 -15.27
C ALA A 180 -30.02 10.25 -14.66
N GLU A 181 -28.91 9.83 -15.29
CA GLU A 181 -28.01 8.77 -14.78
C GLU A 181 -26.86 9.37 -13.98
N GLU A 182 -26.32 10.51 -14.42
CA GLU A 182 -25.23 11.22 -13.76
C GLU A 182 -25.59 11.68 -12.35
N THR A 183 -26.77 12.31 -12.19
CA THR A 183 -27.22 12.88 -10.91
C THR A 183 -27.24 11.84 -9.77
N PRO A 184 -27.89 10.65 -9.92
CA PRO A 184 -27.88 9.65 -8.84
C PRO A 184 -26.49 9.04 -8.60
N LEU A 185 -25.64 8.90 -9.63
CA LEU A 185 -24.27 8.40 -9.46
C LEU A 185 -23.39 9.39 -8.70
N ALA A 186 -23.45 10.67 -9.05
CA ALA A 186 -22.77 11.73 -8.33
C ALA A 186 -23.27 11.78 -6.88
N ALA A 187 -24.59 11.78 -6.66
CA ALA A 187 -25.18 11.75 -5.33
C ALA A 187 -24.70 10.54 -4.50
N ALA A 188 -24.54 9.36 -5.10
CA ALA A 188 -24.01 8.19 -4.39
C ALA A 188 -22.57 8.40 -3.90
N VAL A 189 -21.72 9.06 -4.70
CA VAL A 189 -20.36 9.43 -4.27
C VAL A 189 -20.41 10.46 -3.15
N GLN A 190 -21.28 11.46 -3.25
CA GLN A 190 -21.47 12.50 -2.22
C GLN A 190 -21.96 11.91 -0.90
N VAL A 191 -22.89 10.94 -0.92
CA VAL A 191 -23.37 10.24 0.28
C VAL A 191 -22.23 9.57 1.01
N ILE A 192 -21.32 8.89 0.28
CA ILE A 192 -20.13 8.27 0.88
C ILE A 192 -19.20 9.32 1.48
N ARG A 193 -18.99 10.44 0.79
CA ARG A 193 -18.17 11.56 1.32
C ARG A 193 -18.75 12.11 2.62
N ASN A 194 -20.05 12.40 2.64
CA ASN A 194 -20.72 12.93 3.83
C ASN A 194 -20.67 11.91 4.99
N GLU A 195 -20.81 10.62 4.69
CA GLU A 195 -20.64 9.57 5.69
C GLU A 195 -19.22 9.57 6.27
N LEU A 196 -18.19 9.61 5.42
CA LEU A 196 -16.78 9.70 5.85
C LEU A 196 -16.56 10.90 6.79
N GLU A 197 -17.06 12.07 6.43
CA GLU A 197 -16.92 13.30 7.21
C GLU A 197 -17.66 13.20 8.56
N SER A 198 -18.81 12.52 8.60
CA SER A 198 -19.62 12.35 9.82
C SER A 198 -19.02 11.39 10.85
N ILE A 199 -18.07 10.54 10.46
CA ILE A 199 -17.46 9.56 11.35
C ILE A 199 -16.48 10.26 12.28
N GLU A 200 -16.75 10.30 13.58
CA GLU A 200 -15.97 11.07 14.58
C GLU A 200 -14.81 10.30 15.21
N ASP A 201 -14.78 8.97 15.07
CA ASP A 201 -13.78 8.13 15.70
C ASP A 201 -13.30 7.00 14.79
N TYR A 202 -12.08 6.54 15.06
CA TYR A 202 -11.40 5.53 14.26
C TYR A 202 -12.12 4.17 14.29
N LYS A 203 -12.71 3.78 15.42
CA LYS A 203 -13.40 2.49 15.53
C LYS A 203 -14.63 2.47 14.63
N THR A 204 -15.47 3.49 14.69
CA THR A 204 -16.63 3.67 13.82
C THR A 204 -16.20 3.71 12.35
N LEU A 205 -15.08 4.35 12.02
CA LEU A 205 -14.53 4.38 10.66
C LEU A 205 -14.35 2.98 10.10
N VAL A 206 -13.71 2.09 10.86
CA VAL A 206 -13.39 0.79 10.32
C VAL A 206 -14.54 -0.22 10.44
N GLU A 207 -15.41 -0.08 11.44
CA GLU A 207 -16.65 -0.87 11.53
C GLU A 207 -17.66 -0.52 10.42
N SER A 208 -17.69 0.74 9.98
CA SER A 208 -18.60 1.20 8.93
C SER A 208 -18.35 0.52 7.58
N LYS A 209 -17.13 0.04 7.30
CA LYS A 209 -16.70 -0.47 5.99
C LYS A 209 -16.92 0.51 4.82
N VAL A 210 -16.95 1.81 5.11
CA VAL A 210 -17.23 2.86 4.12
C VAL A 210 -16.23 2.87 2.96
N TYR A 211 -14.94 2.62 3.22
CA TYR A 211 -13.90 2.50 2.17
C TYR A 211 -14.13 1.33 1.21
N GLU A 212 -14.54 0.17 1.73
CA GLU A 212 -14.84 -1.00 0.88
C GLU A 212 -16.07 -0.75 -0.01
N ARG A 213 -17.08 -0.05 0.52
CA ARG A 213 -18.25 0.36 -0.26
C ARG A 213 -17.84 1.36 -1.34
N TYR A 214 -17.00 2.32 -0.99
CA TYR A 214 -16.51 3.32 -1.94
C TYR A 214 -15.69 2.69 -3.07
N ARG A 215 -14.79 1.76 -2.76
CA ARG A 215 -14.05 1.00 -3.77
C ARG A 215 -14.98 0.25 -4.71
N ARG A 216 -15.96 -0.48 -4.16
CA ARG A 216 -16.96 -1.21 -4.96
C ARG A 216 -17.77 -0.26 -5.85
N LEU A 217 -18.09 0.94 -5.36
CA LEU A 217 -18.74 1.97 -6.18
C LEU A 217 -17.84 2.40 -7.35
N LYS A 218 -16.56 2.73 -7.11
CA LYS A 218 -15.61 3.11 -8.17
C LYS A 218 -15.44 2.02 -9.22
N GLN A 219 -15.29 0.76 -8.80
CA GLN A 219 -15.18 -0.39 -9.70
C GLN A 219 -16.43 -0.55 -10.57
N ARG A 220 -17.62 -0.38 -9.99
CA ARG A 220 -18.90 -0.45 -10.72
C ARG A 220 -19.09 0.70 -11.71
N LEU A 221 -18.54 1.89 -11.42
CA LEU A 221 -18.57 3.03 -12.33
C LEU A 221 -17.72 2.78 -13.58
N GLY A 222 -16.60 2.05 -13.46
CA GLY A 222 -15.72 1.74 -14.59
C GLY A 222 -15.33 3.01 -15.38
N LYS A 223 -15.53 3.00 -16.70
CA LYS A 223 -15.24 4.15 -17.57
C LYS A 223 -16.11 5.39 -17.27
N THR A 224 -17.31 5.20 -16.71
CA THR A 224 -18.20 6.32 -16.34
C THR A 224 -17.56 7.21 -15.28
N ALA A 225 -16.61 6.69 -14.49
CA ALA A 225 -15.83 7.48 -13.54
C ALA A 225 -15.01 8.59 -14.21
N LEU A 226 -14.70 8.48 -15.50
CA LEU A 226 -13.91 9.45 -16.26
C LEU A 226 -14.72 10.66 -16.77
N HIS A 227 -16.05 10.68 -16.56
CA HIS A 227 -16.84 11.86 -16.88
C HIS A 227 -16.43 13.05 -16.00
N PRO A 228 -16.32 14.28 -16.54
CA PRO A 228 -15.73 15.41 -15.81
C PRO A 228 -16.39 15.71 -14.45
N SER A 229 -17.72 15.65 -14.38
CA SER A 229 -18.49 15.84 -13.15
C SER A 229 -18.24 14.72 -12.13
N MET A 230 -18.23 13.47 -12.59
CA MET A 230 -17.89 12.31 -11.77
C MET A 230 -16.46 12.40 -11.23
N LEU A 231 -15.48 12.80 -12.06
CA LEU A 231 -14.09 12.98 -11.66
C LEU A 231 -13.95 14.04 -10.56
N VAL A 232 -14.66 15.17 -10.67
CA VAL A 232 -14.67 16.19 -9.61
C VAL A 232 -15.13 15.59 -8.28
N GLU A 233 -16.25 14.86 -8.27
CA GLU A 233 -16.78 14.23 -7.05
C GLU A 233 -15.86 13.13 -6.50
N ILE A 234 -15.34 12.27 -7.37
CA ILE A 234 -14.47 11.14 -7.00
C ILE A 234 -13.15 11.65 -6.42
N THR A 235 -12.48 12.57 -7.10
CA THR A 235 -11.19 13.12 -6.65
C THR A 235 -11.34 13.90 -5.34
N THR A 236 -12.41 14.69 -5.19
CA THR A 236 -12.73 15.38 -3.94
C THR A 236 -12.94 14.37 -2.81
N THR A 237 -13.73 13.32 -3.05
CA THR A 237 -13.99 12.26 -2.08
C THR A 237 -12.73 11.46 -1.74
N ASN A 238 -11.85 11.18 -2.71
CA ASN A 238 -10.56 10.52 -2.46
C ASN A 238 -9.68 11.34 -1.50
N ILE A 239 -9.60 12.65 -1.70
CA ILE A 239 -8.80 13.56 -0.85
C ILE A 239 -9.41 13.66 0.56
N VAL A 240 -10.73 13.83 0.66
CA VAL A 240 -11.44 13.85 1.95
C VAL A 240 -11.26 12.53 2.70
N ALA A 241 -11.43 11.40 2.01
CA ALA A 241 -11.25 10.07 2.59
C ALA A 241 -9.83 9.88 3.13
N LYS A 242 -8.81 10.29 2.36
CA LYS A 242 -7.40 10.25 2.79
C LYS A 242 -7.19 11.09 4.05
N ASN A 243 -7.65 12.34 4.05
CA ASN A 243 -7.47 13.25 5.18
C ASN A 243 -8.18 12.78 6.44
N ARG A 244 -9.43 12.31 6.30
CA ARG A 244 -10.23 11.86 7.44
C ARG A 244 -9.65 10.62 8.10
N PHE A 245 -9.15 9.66 7.30
CA PHE A 245 -8.41 8.52 7.83
C PHE A 245 -7.20 8.97 8.65
N LYS A 246 -6.36 9.84 8.05
CA LYS A 246 -5.15 10.34 8.70
C LYS A 246 -5.47 11.04 10.02
N GLU A 247 -6.47 11.92 10.03
CA GLU A 247 -6.91 12.63 11.23
C GLU A 247 -7.39 11.69 12.34
N LEU A 248 -8.28 10.75 12.02
CA LEU A 248 -8.84 9.81 13.00
C LEU A 248 -7.79 8.84 13.53
N TYR A 249 -6.88 8.40 12.66
CA TYR A 249 -5.74 7.56 13.04
C TYR A 249 -4.80 8.30 14.00
N GLU A 250 -4.36 9.52 13.65
CA GLU A 250 -3.51 10.36 14.52
C GLU A 250 -4.19 10.72 15.85
N ALA A 251 -5.51 10.89 15.86
CA ALA A 251 -6.27 11.15 17.09
C ALA A 251 -6.35 9.90 17.98
N GLU A 252 -6.58 8.73 17.39
CA GLU A 252 -6.65 7.48 18.14
C GLU A 252 -5.28 7.08 18.69
N GLU A 253 -4.20 7.25 17.91
CA GLU A 253 -2.83 7.04 18.36
C GLU A 253 -2.50 7.87 19.61
N ARG A 254 -2.87 9.17 19.62
CA ARG A 254 -2.69 10.04 20.79
C ARG A 254 -3.46 9.56 22.02
N LYS A 255 -4.74 9.17 21.87
CA LYS A 255 -5.55 8.63 22.97
C LYS A 255 -4.93 7.38 23.56
N VAL A 256 -4.33 6.53 22.73
CA VAL A 256 -3.68 5.34 23.24
C VAL A 256 -2.47 5.67 24.09
N VAL A 257 -1.64 6.62 23.66
CA VAL A 257 -0.50 7.10 24.45
C VAL A 257 -0.96 7.69 25.79
N GLU A 258 -2.00 8.52 25.80
CA GLU A 258 -2.54 9.13 27.04
C GLU A 258 -3.11 8.09 28.02
N ASN A 259 -3.91 7.15 27.53
CA ASN A 259 -4.52 6.12 28.36
C ASN A 259 -3.46 5.14 28.91
N ALA A 260 -2.39 4.87 28.15
CA ALA A 260 -1.26 4.09 28.63
C ALA A 260 -0.57 4.75 29.84
N ASN A 261 -0.39 6.08 29.81
CA ASN A 261 0.16 6.84 30.93
C ASN A 261 -0.75 6.79 32.16
N ARG A 262 -2.07 6.92 31.98
CA ARG A 262 -3.04 6.87 33.09
C ARG A 262 -3.06 5.52 33.80
N ILE A 263 -2.85 4.43 33.06
CA ILE A 263 -2.75 3.10 33.66
C ILE A 263 -1.44 2.92 34.42
N PHE A 264 -0.34 3.51 33.95
CA PHE A 264 0.91 3.54 34.70
C PHE A 264 0.75 4.24 36.07
N ASP A 265 -0.04 5.31 36.13
CA ASP A 265 -0.38 5.97 37.41
C ASP A 265 -1.23 5.08 38.33
N ILE A 266 -2.17 4.31 37.77
CA ILE A 266 -2.96 3.32 38.52
C ILE A 266 -2.04 2.23 39.08
N GLU A 267 -1.11 1.70 38.29
CA GLU A 267 -0.13 0.70 38.74
C GLU A 267 0.70 1.23 39.91
N ARG A 268 1.23 2.46 39.77
CA ARG A 268 2.02 3.12 40.83
C ARG A 268 1.22 3.39 42.10
N TYR A 269 -0.08 3.66 41.97
CA TYR A 269 -0.98 3.85 43.11
C TYR A 269 -1.27 2.52 43.82
N LEU A 270 -1.49 1.43 43.08
CA LEU A 270 -1.72 0.10 43.63
C LEU A 270 -0.46 -0.49 44.29
N ASP A 271 0.74 -0.17 43.80
CA ASP A 271 2.00 -0.54 44.46
C ASP A 271 2.12 0.10 45.87
N ARG A 272 1.52 1.28 46.05
CA ARG A 272 1.46 1.99 47.34
C ARG A 272 0.26 1.59 48.20
N HIS A 273 -0.78 1.04 47.58
CA HIS A 273 -2.04 0.62 48.22
C HIS A 273 -2.48 -0.77 47.75
N PRO A 274 -1.75 -1.85 48.12
CA PRO A 274 -2.04 -3.20 47.65
C PRO A 274 -3.44 -3.70 48.01
N GLU A 275 -4.03 -3.15 49.08
CA GLU A 275 -5.37 -3.43 49.57
C GLU A 275 -6.50 -3.05 48.61
N LEU A 276 -6.23 -2.13 47.67
CA LEU A 276 -7.20 -1.69 46.66
C LEU A 276 -7.14 -2.55 45.37
N ALA A 277 -6.13 -3.42 45.24
CA ALA A 277 -5.94 -4.28 44.08
C ALA A 277 -6.82 -5.54 44.15
N SER A 278 -8.08 -5.43 43.74
CA SER A 278 -8.95 -6.62 43.58
C SER A 278 -8.37 -7.60 42.55
N GLU A 279 -8.58 -8.91 42.73
CA GLU A 279 -8.09 -9.95 41.80
C GLU A 279 -8.53 -9.73 40.35
N GLY A 280 -9.73 -9.19 40.14
CA GLY A 280 -10.20 -8.80 38.80
C GLY A 280 -9.37 -7.68 38.17
N LEU A 281 -8.99 -6.66 38.95
CA LEU A 281 -8.18 -5.52 38.51
C LEU A 281 -6.73 -5.94 38.22
N LYS A 282 -6.16 -6.84 39.02
CA LYS A 282 -4.84 -7.42 38.75
C LYS A 282 -4.82 -8.16 37.41
N ARG A 283 -5.86 -8.96 37.13
CA ARG A 283 -5.99 -9.68 35.86
C ARG A 283 -6.12 -8.74 34.66
N GLN A 284 -6.89 -7.66 34.78
CA GLN A 284 -7.03 -6.65 33.72
C GLN A 284 -5.73 -5.86 33.48
N LEU A 285 -4.95 -5.58 34.53
CA LEU A 285 -3.64 -4.93 34.42
C LEU A 285 -2.60 -5.84 33.74
N GLU A 286 -2.58 -7.14 34.05
CA GLU A 286 -1.76 -8.14 33.36
C GLU A 286 -2.13 -8.26 31.86
N GLU A 287 -3.43 -8.32 31.56
CA GLU A 287 -3.95 -8.35 30.19
C GLU A 287 -3.58 -7.06 29.44
N PHE A 288 -3.73 -5.90 30.07
CA PHE A 288 -3.29 -4.62 29.53
C PHE A 288 -1.77 -4.56 29.32
N ARG A 289 -0.93 -5.03 30.24
CA ARG A 289 0.54 -5.09 30.04
C ARG A 289 0.89 -5.91 28.81
N THR A 290 0.24 -7.05 28.62
CA THR A 290 0.47 -7.93 27.47
C THR A 290 0.08 -7.26 26.16
N ILE A 291 -1.06 -6.56 26.13
CA ILE A 291 -1.53 -5.82 24.96
C ILE A 291 -0.68 -4.56 24.73
N ARG A 292 -0.25 -3.87 25.79
CA ARG A 292 0.59 -2.68 25.74
C ARG A 292 2.00 -2.98 25.26
N VAL A 293 2.61 -4.07 25.69
CA VAL A 293 3.91 -4.50 25.16
C VAL A 293 3.80 -4.72 23.65
N ARG A 294 2.71 -5.33 23.17
CA ARG A 294 2.44 -5.52 21.75
C ARG A 294 2.18 -4.20 21.01
N TYR A 295 1.40 -3.29 21.60
CA TYR A 295 1.11 -1.95 21.08
C TYR A 295 2.33 -1.02 21.06
N GLU A 296 3.07 -0.88 22.17
CA GLU A 296 4.25 -0.02 22.29
C GLU A 296 5.40 -0.53 21.45
N ALA A 297 5.54 -1.86 21.36
CA ALA A 297 6.42 -2.44 20.39
C ALA A 297 5.99 -1.87 19.02
N GLY A 298 4.70 -1.98 18.64
CA GLY A 298 4.02 -1.40 17.46
C GLY A 298 4.33 0.07 17.18
N ALA A 299 4.12 0.92 18.19
CA ALA A 299 4.18 2.37 18.12
C ALA A 299 5.61 2.91 18.02
N ARG A 300 6.61 2.24 18.63
CA ARG A 300 8.03 2.60 18.46
C ARG A 300 8.55 2.41 17.02
N LYS A 301 7.69 1.89 16.13
CA LYS A 301 8.00 1.51 14.76
C LYS A 301 6.96 2.03 13.76
N ASP A 302 6.15 3.03 14.12
CA ASP A 302 5.07 3.57 13.27
C ASP A 302 4.16 2.48 12.66
N ASN A 303 3.90 1.42 13.44
CA ASN A 303 3.32 0.20 12.93
C ASN A 303 2.37 -0.41 13.95
N VAL A 304 1.38 0.39 14.30
CA VAL A 304 0.30 0.00 15.18
C VAL A 304 -0.85 -0.55 14.33
N LYS A 305 -1.21 -1.82 14.51
CA LYS A 305 -2.33 -2.42 13.77
C LYS A 305 -3.66 -1.85 14.27
N ARG A 306 -4.67 -1.79 13.39
CA ARG A 306 -6.05 -1.44 13.75
C ARG A 306 -6.58 -2.27 14.93
N ASP A 307 -6.33 -3.57 14.91
CA ASP A 307 -6.78 -4.48 15.97
C ASP A 307 -5.97 -4.28 17.24
N ASP A 308 -4.67 -3.98 17.15
CA ASP A 308 -3.86 -3.63 18.32
C ASP A 308 -4.31 -2.31 18.95
N ILE A 309 -4.65 -1.28 18.16
CA ILE A 309 -5.28 -0.04 18.64
C ILE A 309 -6.62 -0.35 19.32
N SER A 310 -7.47 -1.15 18.68
CA SER A 310 -8.81 -1.47 19.19
C SER A 310 -8.77 -2.33 20.46
N GLU A 311 -7.87 -3.32 20.52
CA GLU A 311 -7.61 -4.17 21.69
C GLU A 311 -6.99 -3.36 22.82
N MET A 312 -6.02 -2.50 22.51
CA MET A 312 -5.41 -1.59 23.48
C MET A 312 -6.47 -0.65 24.05
N THR A 313 -7.28 0.01 23.22
CA THR A 313 -8.39 0.88 23.66
C THR A 313 -9.40 0.12 24.53
N ARG A 314 -9.76 -1.12 24.16
CA ARG A 314 -10.65 -1.98 24.96
C ARG A 314 -10.04 -2.35 26.31
N ALA A 315 -8.78 -2.78 26.34
CA ALA A 315 -8.09 -3.17 27.57
C ALA A 315 -7.91 -1.99 28.52
N MET A 316 -7.61 -0.80 27.98
CA MET A 316 -7.50 0.42 28.75
C MET A 316 -8.82 0.81 29.42
N GLN A 317 -9.92 0.76 28.67
CA GLN A 317 -11.27 1.02 29.21
C GLN A 317 -11.65 0.03 30.32
N ALA A 318 -11.28 -1.24 30.18
CA ALA A 318 -11.61 -2.27 31.16
C ALA A 318 -10.84 -2.12 32.48
N VAL A 319 -9.56 -1.72 32.43
CA VAL A 319 -8.78 -1.35 33.63
C VAL A 319 -9.39 -0.14 34.33
N MET A 320 -9.71 0.92 33.57
CA MET A 320 -10.26 2.16 34.13
C MET A 320 -11.64 1.95 34.78
N ALA A 321 -12.53 1.18 34.15
CA ALA A 321 -13.86 0.89 34.68
C ALA A 321 -13.84 0.13 36.01
N GLN A 322 -12.80 -0.68 36.25
CA GLN A 322 -12.67 -1.50 37.46
C GLN A 322 -11.97 -0.77 38.61
N PHE A 323 -11.16 0.25 38.29
CA PHE A 323 -10.49 1.13 39.25
C PHE A 323 -11.38 2.28 39.74
N ASP A 324 -12.40 2.69 38.98
CA ASP A 324 -13.27 3.83 39.34
C ASP A 324 -14.05 3.58 40.66
N PRO A 325 -13.75 4.30 41.76
CA PRO A 325 -14.37 4.07 43.07
C PRO A 325 -15.86 4.38 43.11
N ALA A 326 -16.38 5.12 42.12
CA ALA A 326 -17.79 5.50 42.04
C ALA A 326 -18.72 4.34 41.67
N SER A 327 -18.21 3.27 41.06
CA SER A 327 -19.04 2.11 40.64
C SER A 327 -19.27 1.07 41.74
N LYS A 328 -18.58 1.17 42.89
CA LYS A 328 -18.68 0.20 44.01
C LYS A 328 -19.25 0.79 45.31
N ARG A 329 -20.37 1.54 45.24
CA ARG A 329 -21.27 1.66 46.40
C ARG A 329 -22.34 0.56 46.30
N PRO A 330 -22.31 -0.46 47.17
CA PRO A 330 -23.46 -1.34 47.31
C PRO A 330 -24.59 -0.53 47.93
N LEU A 331 -25.67 -0.31 47.19
CA LEU A 331 -26.97 -0.04 47.80
C LEU A 331 -27.30 -1.26 48.67
N GLN A 332 -27.10 -1.12 49.98
CA GLN A 332 -27.74 -1.98 50.97
C GLN A 332 -29.25 -1.75 50.85
N SER A 333 -29.95 -2.54 50.03
CA SER A 333 -31.37 -2.77 50.22
C SER A 333 -31.52 -3.85 51.28
N LYS A 334 -31.96 -3.41 52.47
CA LYS A 334 -32.52 -4.31 53.48
C LYS A 334 -33.67 -5.10 52.86
N SER A 335 -33.69 -6.38 53.21
CA SER A 335 -34.80 -7.30 53.06
C SER A 335 -36.13 -6.71 53.53
N ASP A 336 -37.21 -6.99 52.82
CA ASP A 336 -38.42 -7.62 53.40
C ASP A 336 -39.35 -8.17 52.29
N GLY A 337 -39.82 -9.41 52.48
CA GLY A 337 -41.15 -9.85 52.04
C GLY A 337 -41.32 -10.70 50.78
N VAL A 338 -41.08 -12.02 50.89
CA VAL A 338 -41.98 -13.18 50.60
C VAL A 338 -42.66 -13.33 49.20
N PRO A 339 -42.81 -14.58 48.67
CA PRO A 339 -42.77 -14.89 47.24
C PRO A 339 -44.13 -15.19 46.60
N VAL A 340 -44.22 -15.13 45.26
CA VAL A 340 -45.30 -15.79 44.50
C VAL A 340 -44.73 -16.50 43.26
N SER A 341 -45.07 -17.79 43.18
CA SER A 341 -44.82 -18.75 42.12
C SER A 341 -45.83 -18.60 40.98
N THR A 342 -45.44 -18.75 39.70
CA THR A 342 -46.17 -19.60 38.72
C THR A 342 -45.45 -19.76 37.36
N THR A 343 -45.09 -21.02 37.08
CA THR A 343 -45.30 -21.81 35.85
C THR A 343 -45.00 -21.24 34.44
N ALA A 344 -43.95 -21.82 33.83
CA ALA A 344 -43.93 -22.55 32.56
C ALA A 344 -44.95 -22.23 31.43
N ARG A 345 -44.42 -22.00 30.21
CA ARG A 345 -44.83 -22.78 29.03
C ARG A 345 -43.84 -22.70 27.86
N THR A 346 -43.54 -23.89 27.37
CA THR A 346 -42.80 -24.31 26.18
C THR A 346 -43.52 -23.91 24.88
N ALA A 347 -42.75 -23.59 23.83
CA ALA A 347 -43.11 -23.91 22.45
C ALA A 347 -41.84 -24.10 21.60
N SER A 348 -41.63 -25.34 21.18
CA SER A 348 -40.64 -25.80 20.23
C SER A 348 -41.24 -25.71 18.82
N HIS A 349 -40.48 -25.24 17.84
CA HIS A 349 -40.73 -25.56 16.43
C HIS A 349 -39.41 -25.86 15.71
N ARG A 350 -39.47 -26.95 14.94
CA ARG A 350 -38.40 -27.74 14.32
C ARG A 350 -38.67 -27.76 12.81
N VAL A 351 -37.68 -27.43 11.96
CA VAL A 351 -37.47 -27.93 10.56
C VAL A 351 -36.00 -27.62 10.18
N ARG A 352 -35.09 -28.62 10.25
CA ARG A 352 -34.40 -29.40 9.18
C ARG A 352 -33.34 -28.66 8.31
N PRO A 353 -32.11 -29.22 8.18
CA PRO A 353 -31.07 -28.76 7.25
C PRO A 353 -31.20 -29.42 5.87
N LEU A 354 -30.63 -28.78 4.84
CA LEU A 354 -30.48 -29.31 3.48
C LEU A 354 -28.99 -29.28 3.11
N ASP A 355 -28.46 -30.49 3.04
CA ASP A 355 -27.57 -31.12 2.06
C ASP A 355 -26.26 -30.43 1.61
N GLU A 356 -25.18 -31.17 1.90
CA GLU A 356 -23.83 -31.10 1.36
C GLU A 356 -23.81 -31.63 -0.08
N GLU A 357 -23.23 -30.88 -1.02
CA GLU A 357 -22.77 -31.42 -2.29
C GLU A 357 -21.25 -31.54 -2.30
N VAL A 358 -20.83 -32.79 -2.48
CA VAL A 358 -19.46 -33.29 -2.57
C VAL A 358 -18.92 -33.03 -3.98
N PHE A 359 -17.83 -32.28 -4.10
CA PHE A 359 -17.00 -32.29 -5.32
C PHE A 359 -15.84 -33.26 -5.14
N GLN A 360 -15.84 -34.30 -5.98
CA GLN A 360 -14.78 -35.30 -6.10
C GLN A 360 -13.56 -34.69 -6.80
N ILE A 361 -12.39 -34.94 -6.22
CA ILE A 361 -11.08 -34.64 -6.79
C ILE A 361 -10.70 -35.82 -7.69
N ASP A 362 -10.61 -35.58 -9.00
CA ASP A 362 -9.98 -36.53 -9.92
C ASP A 362 -8.45 -36.39 -9.80
N SER A 363 -7.86 -37.42 -9.22
CA SER A 363 -6.44 -37.71 -9.24
C SER A 363 -6.03 -38.27 -10.61
N ASN A 364 -5.21 -37.54 -11.35
CA ASN A 364 -4.32 -38.14 -12.35
C ASN A 364 -2.96 -37.47 -12.28
N GLY A 365 -1.97 -38.28 -11.87
CA GLY A 365 -0.59 -37.88 -11.76
C GLY A 365 0.05 -37.60 -13.12
N THR A 366 0.99 -36.67 -13.11
CA THR A 366 2.14 -36.71 -14.00
C THR A 366 3.33 -36.28 -13.16
N GLU A 367 4.16 -37.26 -12.80
CA GLU A 367 5.53 -37.03 -12.38
C GLU A 367 6.26 -36.37 -13.55
N GLU A 368 6.89 -35.22 -13.35
CA GLU A 368 8.15 -34.84 -14.02
C GLU A 368 8.68 -33.48 -13.52
N ASN A 369 9.98 -33.48 -13.18
CA ASN A 369 10.90 -32.36 -12.95
C ASN A 369 10.75 -31.50 -11.68
N VAL A 370 11.34 -31.99 -10.59
CA VAL A 370 11.94 -31.14 -9.55
C VAL A 370 13.20 -30.51 -10.15
N GLU A 371 13.04 -29.43 -10.92
CA GLU A 371 14.16 -28.52 -11.20
C GLU A 371 14.47 -27.76 -9.92
N GLU A 372 15.70 -27.89 -9.40
CA GLU A 372 16.21 -27.07 -8.30
C GLU A 372 15.90 -25.58 -8.55
N THR A 373 15.10 -24.99 -7.67
CA THR A 373 14.73 -23.58 -7.66
C THR A 373 15.94 -22.72 -7.28
N SER A 374 16.88 -22.55 -8.21
CA SER A 374 18.05 -21.71 -8.01
C SER A 374 17.65 -20.26 -7.70
N LEU A 375 18.30 -19.65 -6.70
CA LEU A 375 18.11 -18.26 -6.23
C LEU A 375 18.03 -17.24 -7.39
N GLU A 376 18.81 -17.45 -8.45
CA GLU A 376 18.85 -16.59 -9.65
C GLU A 376 17.54 -16.57 -10.45
N LYS A 377 16.72 -17.62 -10.36
CA LYS A 377 15.39 -17.66 -11.00
C LYS A 377 14.35 -16.84 -10.21
N LEU A 378 14.50 -16.78 -8.89
CA LEU A 378 13.53 -16.16 -7.97
C LEU A 378 13.84 -14.69 -7.66
N LEU A 379 15.11 -14.33 -7.48
CA LEU A 379 15.53 -12.99 -7.07
C LEU A 379 16.76 -12.53 -7.87
N PRO A 380 16.87 -11.23 -8.21
CA PRO A 380 18.12 -10.71 -8.75
C PRO A 380 19.22 -10.77 -7.68
N PRO A 381 20.50 -10.95 -8.07
CA PRO A 381 21.61 -11.05 -7.13
C PRO A 381 21.74 -9.77 -6.30
N ASP A 382 21.78 -9.92 -4.97
CA ASP A 382 22.00 -8.83 -4.02
C ASP A 382 23.29 -9.10 -3.23
N PRO A 383 24.40 -8.38 -3.50
CA PRO A 383 25.68 -8.65 -2.85
C PRO A 383 25.65 -8.44 -1.32
N LEU A 384 24.68 -7.69 -0.79
CA LEU A 384 24.51 -7.49 0.65
C LEU A 384 23.73 -8.65 1.29
N LEU A 385 22.72 -9.18 0.58
CA LEU A 385 21.75 -10.12 1.15
C LEU A 385 21.89 -11.56 0.66
N ASN A 386 22.73 -11.82 -0.35
CA ASN A 386 22.87 -13.13 -0.96
C ASN A 386 23.13 -14.22 0.09
N GLU A 387 24.05 -14.03 1.01
CA GLU A 387 24.35 -15.04 2.04
C GLU A 387 23.11 -15.38 2.88
N THR A 388 22.40 -14.36 3.37
CA THR A 388 21.21 -14.54 4.22
C THR A 388 20.02 -15.10 3.44
N LEU A 389 19.85 -14.72 2.18
CA LEU A 389 18.84 -15.28 1.29
C LEU A 389 19.08 -16.77 1.06
N HIS A 390 20.32 -17.19 0.77
CA HIS A 390 20.66 -18.60 0.62
C HIS A 390 20.43 -19.38 1.93
N LYS A 391 20.79 -18.81 3.09
CA LYS A 391 20.50 -19.42 4.40
C LYS A 391 19.00 -19.67 4.59
N ILE A 392 18.16 -18.69 4.25
CA ILE A 392 16.70 -18.82 4.35
C ILE A 392 16.18 -19.88 3.38
N MET A 393 16.58 -19.82 2.11
CA MET A 393 16.12 -20.76 1.09
C MET A 393 16.53 -22.19 1.41
N PHE A 394 17.80 -22.41 1.72
CA PHE A 394 18.31 -23.73 2.08
C PHE A 394 17.57 -24.31 3.29
N ALA A 395 17.35 -23.50 4.33
CA ALA A 395 16.62 -23.94 5.51
C ALA A 395 15.14 -24.28 5.21
N LEU A 396 14.51 -23.60 4.24
CA LEU A 396 13.14 -23.90 3.80
C LEU A 396 13.06 -25.09 2.83
N GLU A 397 14.07 -25.30 1.99
CA GLU A 397 14.17 -26.46 1.08
C GLU A 397 14.43 -27.77 1.82
N MET A 398 15.06 -27.71 2.99
CA MET A 398 15.23 -28.87 3.88
C MET A 398 13.94 -29.31 4.58
N ILE A 399 12.85 -28.53 4.46
CA ILE A 399 11.58 -28.80 5.14
C ILE A 399 10.62 -29.51 4.20
N VAL A 400 9.97 -30.56 4.71
CA VAL A 400 8.89 -31.24 4.00
C VAL A 400 7.64 -30.34 4.00
N TRP A 401 7.19 -29.93 2.81
CA TRP A 401 6.10 -28.98 2.60
C TRP A 401 4.70 -29.50 2.96
N ASP A 402 4.57 -30.77 3.36
CA ASP A 402 3.32 -31.43 3.77
C ASP A 402 2.70 -30.84 5.06
N ARG A 403 3.38 -29.89 5.72
CA ARG A 403 2.94 -29.22 6.95
C ARG A 403 2.44 -27.80 6.68
N LEU A 404 1.51 -27.34 7.52
CA LEU A 404 1.03 -25.95 7.47
C LEU A 404 2.18 -24.98 7.85
N PRO A 405 2.28 -23.79 7.23
CA PRO A 405 3.35 -22.82 7.53
C PRO A 405 3.47 -22.47 9.01
N ALA A 406 2.35 -22.46 9.75
CA ALA A 406 2.34 -22.23 11.19
C ALA A 406 3.02 -23.33 12.03
N GLN A 407 3.11 -24.55 11.52
CA GLN A 407 3.82 -25.68 12.14
C GLN A 407 5.31 -25.67 11.77
N ILE A 408 5.63 -25.18 10.57
CA ILE A 408 6.97 -25.12 10.02
C ILE A 408 7.86 -24.15 10.81
N THR A 409 7.33 -23.04 11.34
CA THR A 409 8.08 -22.06 12.17
C THR A 409 8.81 -22.66 13.37
N SER A 410 8.37 -23.81 13.86
CA SER A 410 8.97 -24.53 14.99
C SER A 410 10.01 -25.58 14.59
N ALA A 411 10.21 -25.79 13.28
CA ALA A 411 11.15 -26.77 12.75
C ALA A 411 12.60 -26.38 13.11
N PRO A 412 13.44 -27.35 13.51
CA PRO A 412 14.81 -27.08 13.97
C PRO A 412 15.67 -26.39 12.90
N GLU A 413 15.39 -26.61 11.62
CA GLU A 413 16.13 -26.07 10.48
C GLU A 413 15.97 -24.54 10.34
N ILE A 414 14.78 -24.00 10.64
CA ILE A 414 14.49 -22.55 10.49
C ILE A 414 14.30 -21.81 11.81
N ARG A 415 14.33 -22.53 12.96
CA ARG A 415 14.12 -21.94 14.29
C ARG A 415 15.03 -20.75 14.57
N ASN A 416 16.27 -20.81 14.11
CA ASN A 416 17.26 -19.75 14.34
C ASN A 416 17.06 -18.52 13.44
N LEU A 417 16.28 -18.63 12.36
CA LEU A 417 15.96 -17.53 11.44
C LEU A 417 14.72 -16.73 11.90
N ASN A 418 14.00 -17.25 12.90
CA ASN A 418 12.78 -16.67 13.46
C ASN A 418 11.72 -16.34 12.39
N LEU A 419 11.65 -17.10 11.29
CA LEU A 419 10.72 -16.80 10.19
C LEU A 419 9.25 -16.93 10.64
N GLU A 420 8.39 -16.06 10.15
CA GLU A 420 6.94 -16.12 10.38
C GLU A 420 6.24 -17.05 9.39
N PRO A 421 5.02 -17.55 9.73
CA PRO A 421 4.23 -18.37 8.82
C PRO A 421 4.01 -17.70 7.46
N ARG A 422 3.87 -16.37 7.44
CA ARG A 422 3.68 -15.61 6.19
C ARG A 422 4.97 -15.47 5.38
N GLU A 423 6.13 -15.30 6.01
CA GLU A 423 7.43 -15.26 5.32
C GLU A 423 7.71 -16.62 4.64
N ILE A 424 7.37 -17.72 5.32
CA ILE A 424 7.44 -19.10 4.80
C ILE A 424 6.47 -19.29 3.61
N GLU A 425 5.21 -18.87 3.78
CA GLU A 425 4.19 -18.97 2.73
C GLU A 425 4.53 -18.11 1.50
N THR A 426 5.15 -16.95 1.71
CA THR A 426 5.65 -16.09 0.63
C THR A 426 6.76 -16.76 -0.16
N TYR A 427 7.74 -17.39 0.51
CA TYR A 427 8.76 -18.18 -0.19
C TYR A 427 8.12 -19.33 -0.98
N ARG A 428 7.22 -20.09 -0.36
CA ARG A 428 6.52 -21.22 -0.99
C ARG A 428 5.80 -20.79 -2.27
N ARG A 429 5.01 -19.71 -2.21
CA ARG A 429 4.27 -19.17 -3.36
C ARG A 429 5.18 -18.72 -4.51
N LEU A 430 6.35 -18.16 -4.18
CA LEU A 430 7.35 -17.79 -5.18
C LEU A 430 8.05 -19.02 -5.79
N ALA A 431 8.42 -20.01 -4.97
CA ALA A 431 9.11 -21.22 -5.39
C ALA A 431 8.23 -22.13 -6.26
N GLU A 432 6.95 -22.26 -5.93
CA GLU A 432 5.96 -23.05 -6.68
C GLU A 432 5.49 -22.33 -7.97
N GLY A 433 5.84 -21.05 -8.16
CA GLY A 433 5.39 -20.27 -9.31
C GLY A 433 3.90 -19.95 -9.29
N ASN A 434 3.25 -20.01 -8.13
CA ASN A 434 1.81 -19.76 -7.96
C ASN A 434 1.41 -18.29 -8.19
N VAL A 435 2.39 -17.39 -8.31
CA VAL A 435 2.17 -15.95 -8.49
C VAL A 435 2.89 -15.50 -9.75
N GLU A 436 2.15 -14.88 -10.67
CA GLU A 436 2.68 -14.45 -11.96
C GLU A 436 3.78 -13.38 -11.79
N LYS A 437 4.95 -13.62 -12.39
CA LYS A 437 6.11 -12.72 -12.30
C LYS A 437 5.77 -11.34 -12.87
N GLY A 438 6.03 -10.29 -12.09
CA GLY A 438 5.69 -8.90 -12.43
C GLY A 438 4.30 -8.46 -11.97
N SER A 439 3.46 -9.36 -11.44
CA SER A 439 2.21 -8.96 -10.79
C SER A 439 2.46 -8.18 -9.47
N PRO A 440 1.51 -7.34 -9.01
CA PRO A 440 1.64 -6.67 -7.71
C PRO A 440 1.81 -7.63 -6.54
N GLU A 441 1.19 -8.81 -6.61
CA GLU A 441 1.31 -9.87 -5.62
C GLU A 441 2.71 -10.48 -5.63
N TRP A 442 3.29 -10.67 -6.82
CA TRP A 442 4.66 -11.16 -6.95
C TRP A 442 5.68 -10.15 -6.43
N GLU A 443 5.52 -8.86 -6.76
CA GLU A 443 6.36 -7.78 -6.23
C GLU A 443 6.26 -7.65 -4.71
N LEU A 444 5.06 -7.88 -4.16
CA LEU A 444 4.84 -7.92 -2.72
C LEU A 444 5.57 -9.09 -2.07
N ASP A 445 5.37 -10.28 -2.60
CA ASP A 445 5.98 -11.50 -2.09
C ASP A 445 7.51 -11.45 -2.18
N ARG A 446 8.03 -10.99 -3.31
CA ARG A 446 9.46 -10.73 -3.50
C ARG A 446 10.00 -9.75 -2.47
N PHE A 447 9.31 -8.63 -2.27
CA PHE A 447 9.73 -7.64 -1.29
C PHE A 447 9.75 -8.21 0.14
N PHE A 448 8.71 -8.93 0.55
CA PHE A 448 8.64 -9.56 1.87
C PHE A 448 9.83 -10.50 2.10
N LEU A 449 10.20 -11.31 1.11
CA LEU A 449 11.32 -12.24 1.23
C LEU A 449 12.66 -11.49 1.37
N ILE A 450 12.88 -10.44 0.57
CA ILE A 450 14.07 -9.58 0.67
C ILE A 450 14.12 -8.87 2.04
N SER A 451 13.00 -8.34 2.51
CA SER A 451 12.91 -7.68 3.81
C SER A 451 13.12 -8.66 4.97
N ALA A 452 12.62 -9.90 4.86
CA ALA A 452 12.88 -10.95 5.84
C ALA A 452 14.38 -11.30 5.90
N ALA A 453 15.06 -11.38 4.75
CA ALA A 453 16.50 -11.62 4.70
C ALA A 453 17.30 -10.48 5.32
N LEU A 454 16.98 -9.22 4.98
CA LEU A 454 17.64 -8.07 5.59
C LEU A 454 17.36 -7.98 7.10
N ARG A 455 16.15 -8.33 7.57
CA ARG A 455 15.83 -8.46 9.00
C ARG A 455 16.74 -9.49 9.68
N VAL A 456 16.82 -10.71 9.14
CA VAL A 456 17.66 -11.77 9.70
C VAL A 456 19.13 -11.32 9.76
N LYS A 457 19.62 -10.69 8.69
CA LYS A 457 20.99 -10.16 8.65
C LYS A 457 21.24 -9.12 9.75
N MET A 458 20.31 -8.19 9.96
CA MET A 458 20.45 -7.17 11.02
C MET A 458 20.42 -7.80 12.44
N GLU A 459 19.62 -8.86 12.65
CA GLU A 459 19.62 -9.61 13.91
C GLU A 459 20.94 -10.37 14.15
N GLU A 460 21.49 -11.01 13.10
CA GLU A 460 22.81 -11.65 13.15
C GLU A 460 23.93 -10.65 13.47
N GLU A 461 23.93 -9.50 12.79
CA GLU A 461 24.90 -8.42 13.02
C GLU A 461 24.82 -7.86 14.44
N THR A 462 23.61 -7.69 14.98
CA THR A 462 23.39 -7.23 16.37
C THR A 462 24.01 -8.21 17.38
N ASN A 463 23.77 -9.51 17.19
CA ASN A 463 24.29 -10.56 18.07
C ASN A 463 25.82 -10.65 17.98
N GLU A 464 26.38 -10.56 16.77
CA GLU A 464 27.83 -10.66 16.59
C GLU A 464 28.57 -9.42 17.10
N ILE A 465 28.00 -8.20 16.96
CA ILE A 465 28.58 -7.00 17.59
C ILE A 465 28.65 -7.19 19.12
N THR A 466 27.54 -7.60 19.74
CA THR A 466 27.48 -7.81 21.20
C THR A 466 28.52 -8.86 21.65
N ARG A 467 28.66 -9.95 20.89
CA ARG A 467 29.64 -10.99 21.17
C ARG A 467 31.09 -10.50 21.02
N LEU A 468 31.38 -9.67 20.01
CA LEU A 468 32.72 -9.14 19.77
C LEU A 468 33.10 -8.06 20.80
N GLU A 469 32.12 -7.29 21.30
CA GLU A 469 32.29 -6.41 22.46
C GLU A 469 32.69 -7.22 23.70
N ASP A 470 31.95 -8.29 24.02
CA ASP A 470 32.23 -9.15 25.16
C ASP A 470 33.58 -9.89 25.04
N ALA A 471 33.97 -10.25 23.81
CA ALA A 471 35.24 -10.90 23.51
C ALA A 471 36.43 -9.92 23.40
N ASN A 472 36.17 -8.60 23.47
CA ASN A 472 37.16 -7.53 23.36
C ASN A 472 38.04 -7.62 22.10
N ASN A 473 37.42 -7.82 20.92
CA ASN A 473 38.12 -7.94 19.63
C ASN A 473 37.85 -6.71 18.73
N PRO A 474 38.64 -5.63 18.83
CA PRO A 474 38.35 -4.34 18.21
C PRO A 474 38.47 -4.34 16.69
N ASP A 475 39.39 -5.13 16.12
CA ASP A 475 39.63 -5.12 14.67
C ASP A 475 38.44 -5.72 13.90
N ARG A 476 37.94 -6.88 14.36
CA ARG A 476 36.74 -7.51 13.78
C ARG A 476 35.48 -6.70 14.05
N LEU A 477 35.41 -6.04 15.20
CA LEU A 477 34.29 -5.17 15.53
C LEU A 477 34.21 -3.99 14.55
N TYR A 478 35.34 -3.38 14.21
CA TYR A 478 35.38 -2.27 13.25
C TYR A 478 34.90 -2.69 11.84
N GLU A 479 35.37 -3.83 11.33
CA GLU A 479 34.91 -4.38 10.04
C GLU A 479 33.39 -4.64 10.04
N LEU A 480 32.87 -5.22 11.12
CA LEU A 480 31.43 -5.48 11.27
C LEU A 480 30.61 -4.19 11.37
N LEU A 481 31.14 -3.14 11.98
CA LEU A 481 30.50 -1.83 12.01
C LEU A 481 30.40 -1.21 10.60
N GLU A 482 31.44 -1.33 9.77
CA GLU A 482 31.35 -0.86 8.37
C GLU A 482 30.28 -1.62 7.56
N HIS A 483 30.21 -2.94 7.74
CA HIS A 483 29.21 -3.76 7.06
C HIS A 483 27.77 -3.45 7.54
N SER A 484 27.58 -3.33 8.85
CA SER A 484 26.26 -3.02 9.42
C SER A 484 25.77 -1.61 9.06
N ALA A 485 26.67 -0.65 8.78
CA ALA A 485 26.27 0.66 8.24
C ALA A 485 25.51 0.51 6.91
N ARG A 486 25.94 -0.39 6.03
CA ARG A 486 25.28 -0.67 4.74
C ARG A 486 23.92 -1.36 4.94
N SER A 487 23.82 -2.26 5.91
CA SER A 487 22.55 -2.88 6.32
C SER A 487 21.55 -1.83 6.84
N LEU A 488 22.01 -0.87 7.65
CA LEU A 488 21.19 0.22 8.18
C LEU A 488 20.73 1.18 7.07
N GLU A 489 21.60 1.53 6.11
CA GLU A 489 21.22 2.35 4.94
C GLU A 489 20.13 1.66 4.12
N ARG A 490 20.34 0.39 3.76
CA ARG A 490 19.37 -0.42 3.01
C ARG A 490 18.04 -0.59 3.75
N ALA A 491 18.09 -0.59 5.08
CA ALA A 491 16.90 -0.72 5.91
C ALA A 491 16.04 0.54 5.92
N ARG A 492 16.64 1.75 5.84
CA ARG A 492 15.87 2.99 5.67
C ARG A 492 15.08 2.98 4.35
N ASP A 493 15.70 2.51 3.26
CA ASP A 493 15.01 2.37 1.98
C ASP A 493 13.88 1.34 2.03
N SER A 494 14.12 0.22 2.72
CA SER A 494 13.15 -0.85 2.89
C SER A 494 11.94 -0.41 3.72
N ASP A 495 12.14 0.44 4.73
CA ASP A 495 11.03 1.01 5.51
C ASP A 495 10.11 1.92 4.67
N GLY A 496 10.70 2.80 3.85
CA GLY A 496 9.92 3.58 2.88
C GLY A 496 9.13 2.69 1.90
N ARG A 497 9.68 1.52 1.55
CA ARG A 497 9.02 0.53 0.69
C ARG A 497 7.87 -0.20 1.38
N PHE A 498 7.96 -0.45 2.69
CA PHE A 498 6.84 -0.94 3.50
C PHE A 498 5.71 0.08 3.59
N GLN A 499 6.03 1.33 3.96
CA GLN A 499 5.04 2.40 4.07
C GLN A 499 4.26 2.57 2.77
N TRP A 500 4.93 2.43 1.64
CA TRP A 500 4.25 2.42 0.36
C TRP A 500 3.26 1.27 0.18
N PHE A 501 3.62 0.03 0.51
CA PHE A 501 2.70 -1.10 0.29
C PHE A 501 1.45 -0.94 1.14
N ILE A 502 1.64 -0.37 2.34
CA ILE A 502 0.57 0.05 3.22
C ILE A 502 -0.31 1.12 2.55
N ASP A 503 0.28 2.23 2.10
CA ASP A 503 -0.47 3.32 1.46
C ASP A 503 -1.16 2.85 0.18
N ASP A 504 -0.52 1.92 -0.54
CA ASP A 504 -1.08 1.30 -1.72
C ASP A 504 -2.31 0.46 -1.39
N MET A 505 -2.20 -0.46 -0.43
CA MET A 505 -3.31 -1.30 -0.01
C MET A 505 -4.44 -0.49 0.63
N LEU A 506 -4.13 0.56 1.38
CA LEU A 506 -5.12 1.47 1.95
C LEU A 506 -5.90 2.18 0.85
N PHE A 507 -5.21 2.74 -0.14
CA PHE A 507 -5.87 3.42 -1.27
C PHE A 507 -6.62 2.43 -2.17
N ARG A 508 -6.09 1.22 -2.33
CA ARG A 508 -6.77 0.09 -2.99
C ARG A 508 -7.83 -0.55 -2.11
N GLY A 509 -8.08 -0.09 -0.89
CA GLY A 509 -9.04 -0.75 0.02
C GLY A 509 -8.81 -2.25 0.20
N ASP A 510 -7.60 -2.74 -0.05
CA ASP A 510 -7.17 -4.14 0.13
C ASP A 510 -6.73 -4.33 1.58
N THR A 511 -7.72 -4.33 2.47
CA THR A 511 -7.53 -4.36 3.92
C THR A 511 -7.22 -5.74 4.47
N GLN A 512 -7.40 -6.80 3.66
CA GLN A 512 -7.17 -8.18 4.09
C GLN A 512 -5.68 -8.46 4.29
N GLN A 513 -4.80 -7.81 3.50
CA GLN A 513 -3.35 -8.02 3.59
C GLN A 513 -2.60 -6.94 4.36
N LEU A 514 -3.24 -5.81 4.66
CA LEU A 514 -2.65 -4.70 5.41
C LEU A 514 -2.07 -5.15 6.75
N GLU A 515 -2.78 -6.03 7.47
CA GLU A 515 -2.31 -6.54 8.76
C GLU A 515 -0.94 -7.23 8.67
N TYR A 516 -0.69 -7.99 7.59
CA TYR A 516 0.55 -8.72 7.38
C TYR A 516 1.71 -7.83 6.96
N ILE A 517 1.44 -6.81 6.13
CA ILE A 517 2.45 -5.84 5.70
C ILE A 517 2.90 -5.00 6.88
N TYR A 518 1.94 -4.48 7.66
CA TYR A 518 2.26 -3.82 8.91
C TYR A 518 3.05 -4.79 9.81
N ARG A 519 2.58 -6.02 10.04
CA ARG A 519 3.32 -6.99 10.88
C ARG A 519 4.76 -7.26 10.44
N SER A 520 5.05 -7.29 9.14
CA SER A 520 6.44 -7.54 8.70
C SER A 520 7.29 -6.27 8.74
N ARG A 521 6.74 -5.10 8.40
CA ARG A 521 7.38 -3.79 8.63
C ARG A 521 7.78 -3.65 10.09
N PHE A 522 6.91 -4.11 10.97
CA PHE A 522 7.14 -4.14 12.41
C PHE A 522 8.44 -4.86 12.81
N ARG A 523 8.58 -6.09 12.33
CA ARG A 523 9.69 -6.96 12.70
C ARG A 523 10.96 -6.45 12.07
N PHE A 524 10.84 -5.96 10.84
CA PHE A 524 11.90 -5.29 10.12
C PHE A 524 12.47 -4.09 10.91
N LEU A 525 11.61 -3.16 11.34
CA LEU A 525 12.01 -2.01 12.13
C LEU A 525 12.55 -2.41 13.52
N HIS A 526 12.15 -3.57 14.08
CA HIS A 526 12.75 -4.09 15.32
C HIS A 526 14.24 -4.31 15.13
N ALA A 527 14.57 -5.10 14.12
CA ALA A 527 15.94 -5.50 13.80
C ALA A 527 16.77 -4.28 13.42
N TYR A 528 16.19 -3.34 12.65
CA TYR A 528 16.82 -2.05 12.35
C TYR A 528 17.16 -1.27 13.62
N SER A 529 16.19 -1.06 14.52
CA SER A 529 16.42 -0.28 15.75
C SER A 529 17.41 -0.95 16.70
N GLY A 530 17.37 -2.29 16.82
CA GLY A 530 18.31 -3.07 17.61
C GLY A 530 19.73 -2.93 17.09
N LEU A 531 19.92 -3.11 15.78
CA LEU A 531 21.22 -2.92 15.15
C LEU A 531 21.71 -1.49 15.29
N TRP A 532 20.85 -0.49 15.06
CA TRP A 532 21.21 0.92 15.14
C TRP A 532 21.72 1.31 16.54
N LEU A 533 21.02 0.89 17.60
CA LEU A 533 21.43 1.18 18.98
C LEU A 533 22.77 0.55 19.33
N VAL A 534 22.96 -0.73 18.97
CA VAL A 534 24.21 -1.44 19.25
C VAL A 534 25.35 -0.85 18.41
N HIS A 535 25.14 -0.62 17.12
CA HIS A 535 26.11 0.00 16.22
C HIS A 535 26.59 1.36 16.72
N GLN A 536 25.68 2.25 17.18
CA GLN A 536 26.06 3.55 17.73
C GLN A 536 26.80 3.43 19.05
N ARG A 537 26.36 2.53 19.94
CA ARG A 537 27.04 2.29 21.22
C ARG A 537 28.47 1.81 21.01
N SER A 538 28.70 0.97 20.01
CA SER A 538 30.01 0.42 19.66
C SER A 538 30.89 1.39 18.85
N GLY A 539 30.43 2.63 18.60
CA GLY A 539 31.21 3.68 17.94
C GLY A 539 31.10 3.72 16.41
N GLY A 540 30.12 3.03 15.83
CA GLY A 540 29.86 3.08 14.40
C GLY A 540 29.25 4.41 13.93
N LEU A 541 29.60 4.83 12.71
CA LEU A 541 29.11 6.06 12.09
C LEU A 541 27.97 5.73 11.12
N THR A 542 26.74 6.07 11.48
CA THR A 542 25.59 5.98 10.56
C THR A 542 25.61 7.10 9.52
N PRO A 543 25.37 6.80 8.23
CA PRO A 543 25.08 7.84 7.23
C PRO A 543 23.80 8.61 7.61
N LEU A 544 23.87 9.95 7.62
CA LEU A 544 22.75 10.85 7.94
C LEU A 544 21.64 10.82 6.89
#